data_AF-X1KBC5-F1
#
_entry.id   AF-X1KBC5-F1
#
_cell.length_a   1.000
_cell.length_b   1.000
_cell.length_c   1.000
_cell.angle_alpha   90.00
_cell.angle_beta   90.00
_cell.angle_gamma   90.00
#
_symmetry.space_group_name_H-M   'P 1'
#
loop_
_entity.id
_entity.type
_entity.pdbx_description
1 polymer ?
#
loop_
_entity_poly.entity_id
_entity_poly.type
_entity_poly.pdbx_seq_one_letter_code
_entity_poly.pdbx_strand_id
1 'polypeptide(L)'
;AIKQKIDEDLLIQSVDGFCDEILAIQGIIQDTYKPRLWIAEEQPTLEAKLGTERLIAPGIIMALIYAITIIAVAITILVAVYLLSQSFMTIAEWVAKPPQYVGGTPETPVVYKSWSEYLSGQHLLYWYVCPKCGAGYGLKETYPHIEDVPQAEVDIFNEHVENCLGIPKDGEIPGLIVLALGAGVVIVGLWAVAKIFA
;
A
#
# COMPACT_ATOMS: atom_id res chain seq x y z
N ALA A 1 -21.00 -46.68 30.39
CA ALA A 1 -19.79 -45.95 30.83
C ALA A 1 -18.57 -46.32 29.98
N ILE A 2 -18.04 -47.55 30.06
CA ILE A 2 -16.82 -47.93 29.32
C ILE A 2 -17.00 -47.87 27.80
N LYS A 3 -18.11 -48.37 27.26
CA LYS A 3 -18.45 -48.31 25.83
C LYS A 3 -18.41 -46.88 25.28
N GLN A 4 -19.12 -45.97 25.95
CA GLN A 4 -19.16 -44.56 25.59
C GLN A 4 -17.76 -43.92 25.59
N LYS A 5 -16.92 -44.23 26.59
CA LYS A 5 -15.55 -43.74 26.64
C LYS A 5 -14.72 -44.23 25.45
N ILE A 6 -14.89 -45.48 25.05
CA ILE A 6 -14.19 -46.05 23.88
C ILE A 6 -14.67 -45.39 22.59
N ASP A 7 -15.97 -45.15 22.44
CA ASP A 7 -16.53 -44.44 21.27
C ASP A 7 -16.01 -43.00 21.20
N GLU A 8 -15.90 -42.31 22.34
CA GLU A 8 -15.30 -40.97 22.44
C GLU A 8 -13.79 -40.98 22.11
N ASP A 9 -13.04 -41.98 22.59
CA ASP A 9 -11.61 -42.14 22.29
C ASP A 9 -11.38 -42.40 20.79
N LEU A 10 -12.24 -43.20 20.15
CA LEU A 10 -12.20 -43.44 18.70
C LEU A 10 -12.48 -42.15 17.91
N LEU A 11 -13.47 -41.37 18.35
CA LEU A 11 -13.80 -40.08 17.74
C LEU A 11 -12.64 -39.08 17.87
N ILE A 12 -12.02 -38.99 19.05
CA ILE A 12 -10.86 -38.10 19.30
C ILE A 12 -9.68 -38.50 18.42
N GLN A 13 -9.44 -39.80 18.26
CA GLN A 13 -8.38 -40.33 17.41
C GLN A 13 -8.73 -40.29 15.91
N SER A 14 -9.89 -39.73 15.55
CA SER A 14 -10.38 -39.66 14.17
C SER A 14 -10.49 -41.04 13.49
N VAL A 15 -10.72 -42.09 14.28
CA VAL A 15 -10.96 -43.44 13.79
C VAL A 15 -12.46 -43.59 13.57
N ASP A 16 -12.87 -43.81 12.32
CA ASP A 16 -14.27 -44.07 11.99
C ASP A 16 -14.64 -45.50 12.42
N GLY A 17 -15.24 -45.59 13.60
CA GLY A 17 -15.63 -46.85 14.20
C GLY A 17 -16.44 -46.65 15.48
N PHE A 18 -17.03 -47.74 15.94
CA PHE A 18 -17.77 -47.77 17.20
C PHE A 18 -17.57 -49.11 17.91
N CYS A 19 -17.73 -49.09 19.23
CA CYS A 19 -17.72 -50.26 20.08
C CYS A 19 -19.13 -50.86 20.15
N ASP A 20 -19.31 -52.03 19.57
CA ASP A 20 -20.60 -52.73 19.56
C ASP A 20 -20.88 -53.34 20.93
N GLU A 21 -19.94 -54.14 21.43
CA GLU A 21 -20.07 -54.86 22.70
C GLU A 21 -18.74 -54.90 23.47
N ILE A 22 -18.81 -55.01 24.79
CA ILE A 22 -17.64 -55.24 25.65
C ILE A 22 -17.82 -56.58 26.34
N LEU A 23 -16.96 -57.53 26.00
CA LEU A 23 -16.92 -58.81 26.70
C LEU A 23 -16.13 -58.65 28.00
N ALA A 24 -16.79 -58.83 29.14
CA ALA A 24 -16.14 -58.87 30.44
C ALA A 24 -15.84 -60.33 30.82
N ILE A 25 -14.57 -60.67 30.98
CA ILE A 25 -14.12 -61.97 31.49
C ILE A 25 -13.75 -61.75 32.95
N GLN A 26 -14.56 -62.26 33.86
CA GLN A 26 -14.30 -62.13 35.29
C GLN A 26 -13.18 -63.07 35.72
N GLY A 27 -12.12 -62.50 36.28
CA GLY A 27 -10.97 -63.23 36.78
C GLY A 27 -10.95 -63.24 38.31
N ILE A 28 -10.24 -64.21 38.89
CA ILE A 28 -10.11 -64.33 40.36
C ILE A 28 -9.36 -63.13 40.98
N ILE A 29 -8.51 -62.46 40.19
CA ILE A 29 -7.67 -61.33 40.66
C ILE A 29 -8.04 -60.02 39.94
N GLN A 30 -8.34 -60.07 38.64
CA GLN A 30 -8.75 -58.90 37.85
C GLN A 30 -9.72 -59.30 36.74
N ASP A 31 -10.71 -58.45 36.50
CA ASP A 31 -11.62 -58.56 35.35
C ASP A 31 -10.94 -58.04 34.09
N THR A 32 -11.01 -58.82 33.01
CA THR A 32 -10.49 -58.42 31.70
C THR A 32 -11.64 -57.97 30.80
N TYR A 33 -11.56 -56.73 30.30
CA TYR A 33 -12.53 -56.19 29.35
C TYR A 33 -11.96 -56.26 27.93
N LYS A 34 -12.63 -56.98 27.04
CA LYS A 34 -12.27 -57.08 25.61
C LYS A 34 -13.35 -56.38 24.75
N PRO A 35 -13.10 -55.16 24.26
CA PRO A 35 -14.05 -54.48 23.40
C PRO A 35 -14.08 -55.11 22.00
N ARG A 36 -15.28 -55.26 21.45
CA ARG A 36 -15.51 -55.58 20.05
C ARG A 36 -15.73 -54.27 19.29
N LEU A 37 -14.76 -53.91 18.47
CA LEU A 37 -14.76 -52.69 17.68
C LEU A 37 -15.11 -53.01 16.24
N TRP A 38 -16.00 -52.21 15.65
CA TRP A 38 -16.18 -52.16 14.21
C TRP A 38 -15.48 -50.91 13.72
N ILE A 39 -14.45 -51.10 12.91
CA ILE A 39 -13.67 -50.02 12.32
C ILE A 39 -13.91 -50.09 10.83
N ALA A 40 -14.20 -48.95 10.20
CA ALA A 40 -14.33 -48.88 8.75
C ALA A 40 -13.00 -49.28 8.09
N GLU A 41 -13.07 -50.14 7.08
CA GLU A 41 -11.89 -50.62 6.32
C GLU A 41 -11.24 -49.49 5.52
N GLU A 42 -12.06 -48.55 5.03
CA GLU A 42 -11.63 -47.31 4.41
C GLU A 42 -11.80 -46.19 5.43
N GLN A 43 -10.69 -45.67 5.95
CA GLN A 43 -10.73 -44.43 6.70
C GLN A 43 -11.09 -43.30 5.73
N PRO A 44 -12.01 -42.39 6.08
CA PRO A 44 -12.23 -41.21 5.27
C PRO A 44 -10.93 -40.41 5.28
N THR A 45 -10.13 -40.54 4.21
CA THR A 45 -9.09 -39.57 3.91
C THR A 45 -9.75 -38.20 3.86
N LEU A 46 -8.97 -37.13 4.01
CA LEU A 46 -9.47 -35.75 3.92
C LEU A 46 -10.34 -35.49 2.68
N GLU A 47 -10.23 -36.31 1.63
CA GLU A 47 -11.06 -36.32 0.42
C GLU A 47 -12.52 -36.77 0.64
N ALA A 48 -12.80 -37.65 1.61
CA ALA A 48 -14.17 -38.11 1.90
C ALA A 48 -14.92 -37.17 2.87
N LYS A 49 -14.20 -36.50 3.79
CA LYS A 49 -14.78 -35.47 4.69
C LYS A 49 -15.10 -34.16 3.95
N LEU A 50 -14.36 -33.88 2.89
CA LEU A 50 -14.56 -32.73 2.02
C LEU A 50 -14.90 -33.26 0.64
N GLY A 51 -16.14 -33.76 0.49
CA GLY A 51 -16.64 -34.39 -0.72
C GLY A 51 -16.08 -33.77 -2.00
N THR A 52 -15.78 -34.65 -2.95
CA THR A 52 -15.11 -34.50 -4.26
C THR A 52 -15.39 -33.23 -5.08
N GLU A 53 -16.34 -32.39 -4.67
CA GLU A 53 -16.58 -31.04 -5.19
C GLU A 53 -15.70 -29.94 -4.58
N ARG A 54 -14.96 -30.19 -3.48
CA ARG A 54 -14.26 -29.12 -2.71
C ARG A 54 -12.74 -29.00 -2.89
N LEU A 55 -12.05 -29.93 -3.55
CA LEU A 55 -10.63 -29.75 -3.92
C LEU A 55 -10.41 -28.64 -4.97
N ILE A 56 -11.48 -28.28 -5.69
CA ILE A 56 -11.54 -27.10 -6.54
C ILE A 56 -11.30 -25.83 -5.71
N ALA A 57 -11.78 -25.75 -4.46
CA ALA A 57 -11.74 -24.52 -3.67
C ALA A 57 -10.33 -24.03 -3.31
N PRO A 58 -9.41 -24.82 -2.70
CA PRO A 58 -8.06 -24.33 -2.38
C PRO A 58 -7.21 -24.09 -3.63
N GLY A 59 -7.37 -24.90 -4.69
CA GLY A 59 -6.67 -24.69 -5.96
C GLY A 59 -7.10 -23.41 -6.67
N ILE A 60 -8.42 -23.14 -6.73
CA ILE A 60 -8.96 -21.89 -7.26
C ILE A 60 -8.53 -20.70 -6.40
N ILE A 61 -8.57 -20.81 -5.06
CA ILE A 61 -8.14 -19.73 -4.17
C ILE A 61 -6.67 -19.37 -4.42
N MET A 62 -5.78 -20.36 -4.55
CA MET A 62 -4.37 -20.11 -4.85
C MET A 62 -4.16 -19.48 -6.23
N ALA A 63 -4.89 -19.95 -7.26
CA ALA A 63 -4.85 -19.36 -8.59
C ALA A 63 -5.37 -17.91 -8.60
N LEU A 64 -6.41 -17.62 -7.80
CA LEU A 64 -7.02 -16.30 -7.69
C LEU A 64 -6.10 -15.33 -6.94
N ILE A 65 -5.44 -15.78 -5.87
CA ILE A 65 -4.38 -15.02 -5.18
C ILE A 65 -3.26 -14.68 -6.15
N TYR A 66 -2.79 -15.65 -6.94
CA TYR A 66 -1.72 -15.45 -7.92
C TYR A 66 -2.12 -14.47 -9.04
N ALA A 67 -3.35 -14.55 -9.53
CA ALA A 67 -3.87 -13.62 -10.54
C ALA A 67 -3.98 -12.19 -9.97
N ILE A 68 -4.47 -12.04 -8.73
CA ILE A 68 -4.58 -10.74 -8.06
C ILE A 68 -3.20 -10.12 -7.81
N THR A 69 -2.20 -10.90 -7.39
CA THR A 69 -0.84 -10.37 -7.20
C THR A 69 -0.19 -9.94 -8.51
N ILE A 70 -0.38 -10.66 -9.62
CA ILE A 70 0.10 -10.22 -10.94
C ILE A 70 -0.54 -8.89 -11.33
N ILE A 71 -1.85 -8.76 -11.17
CA ILE A 71 -2.57 -7.51 -11.50
C ILE A 71 -2.08 -6.35 -10.61
N ALA A 72 -1.91 -6.58 -9.30
CA ALA A 72 -1.40 -5.57 -8.37
C ALA A 72 0.03 -5.13 -8.72
N VAL A 73 0.91 -6.06 -9.10
CA VAL A 73 2.27 -5.74 -9.56
C VAL A 73 2.23 -4.96 -10.86
N ALA A 74 1.39 -5.35 -11.83
CA ALA A 74 1.24 -4.63 -13.08
C ALA A 74 0.73 -3.19 -12.89
N ILE A 75 -0.26 -2.98 -12.02
CA ILE A 75 -0.75 -1.64 -11.66
C ILE A 75 0.36 -0.83 -10.99
N THR A 76 1.11 -1.43 -10.06
CA THR A 76 2.20 -0.75 -9.36
C THR A 76 3.30 -0.31 -10.33
N ILE A 77 3.68 -1.17 -11.28
CA ILE A 77 4.64 -0.83 -12.34
C ILE A 77 4.10 0.29 -13.21
N LEU A 78 2.82 0.22 -13.62
CA LEU A 78 2.22 1.23 -14.49
C LEU A 78 2.12 2.60 -13.81
N VAL A 79 1.75 2.63 -12.52
CA VAL A 79 1.76 3.85 -11.70
C VAL A 79 3.18 4.39 -11.54
N ALA A 80 4.17 3.53 -11.27
CA ALA A 80 5.56 3.94 -11.18
C ALA A 80 6.09 4.52 -12.50
N VAL A 81 5.82 3.88 -13.64
CA VAL A 81 6.19 4.39 -14.97
C VAL A 81 5.48 5.71 -15.27
N TYR A 82 4.20 5.85 -14.92
CA TYR A 82 3.46 7.09 -15.08
C TYR A 82 4.09 8.23 -14.27
N LEU A 83 4.34 8.02 -12.96
CA LEU A 83 5.00 8.99 -12.09
C LEU A 83 6.41 9.34 -12.59
N LEU A 84 7.19 8.34 -13.03
CA LEU A 84 8.52 8.57 -13.61
C LEU A 84 8.42 9.37 -14.91
N SER A 85 7.49 9.07 -15.80
CA SER A 85 7.35 9.77 -17.09
C SER A 85 6.95 11.24 -16.91
N GLN A 86 6.05 11.54 -15.96
CA GLN A 86 5.68 12.91 -15.59
C GLN A 86 6.89 13.66 -15.01
N SER A 87 7.69 12.97 -14.18
CA SER A 87 8.89 13.53 -13.55
C SER A 87 10.02 13.77 -14.57
N PHE A 88 10.26 12.85 -15.50
CA PHE A 88 11.32 12.98 -16.51
C PHE A 88 11.01 14.06 -17.54
N MET A 89 9.75 14.21 -17.98
CA MET A 89 9.39 15.29 -18.91
C MET A 89 9.57 16.66 -18.27
N THR A 90 9.19 16.82 -17.01
CA THR A 90 9.49 18.05 -16.26
C THR A 90 11.00 18.24 -16.11
N ILE A 91 11.77 17.25 -15.66
CA ILE A 91 13.23 17.40 -15.49
C ILE A 91 13.95 17.78 -16.80
N ALA A 92 13.62 17.13 -17.92
CA ALA A 92 14.24 17.42 -19.20
C ALA A 92 13.96 18.86 -19.68
N GLU A 93 12.73 19.35 -19.46
CA GLU A 93 12.38 20.74 -19.74
C GLU A 93 13.11 21.72 -18.82
N TRP A 94 13.31 21.36 -17.55
CA TRP A 94 13.97 22.21 -16.55
C TRP A 94 15.50 22.30 -16.74
N VAL A 95 16.12 21.23 -17.21
CA VAL A 95 17.54 21.22 -17.60
C VAL A 95 17.74 22.02 -18.90
N ALA A 96 16.80 21.93 -19.84
CA ALA A 96 16.87 22.66 -21.11
C ALA A 96 16.51 24.16 -20.97
N LYS A 97 15.66 24.52 -20.02
CA LYS A 97 15.27 25.89 -19.69
C LYS A 97 15.30 26.05 -18.17
N PRO A 98 16.36 26.65 -17.59
CA PRO A 98 16.40 26.89 -16.15
C PRO A 98 15.14 27.68 -15.75
N PRO A 99 14.48 27.31 -14.64
CA PRO A 99 13.22 27.93 -14.22
C PRO A 99 13.42 29.43 -14.07
N GLN A 100 12.72 30.20 -14.90
CA GLN A 100 12.63 31.63 -14.72
C GLN A 100 11.58 31.90 -13.65
N TYR A 101 11.96 32.59 -12.58
CA TYR A 101 11.04 32.96 -11.53
C TYR A 101 10.19 34.14 -12.02
N VAL A 102 8.99 33.86 -12.49
CA VAL A 102 8.04 34.89 -12.94
C VAL A 102 7.11 35.23 -11.78
N GLY A 103 7.15 36.49 -11.36
CA GLY A 103 6.30 37.05 -10.32
C GLY A 103 5.60 38.32 -10.74
N GLY A 104 5.17 39.13 -9.77
CA GLY A 104 4.39 40.33 -10.02
C GLY A 104 2.88 40.10 -9.91
N THR A 105 2.11 40.97 -10.57
CA THR A 105 0.66 40.79 -10.71
C THR A 105 0.36 40.15 -12.06
N PRO A 106 -0.84 39.57 -12.28
CA PRO A 106 -1.23 39.05 -13.60
C PRO A 106 -1.13 40.08 -14.73
N GLU A 107 -1.23 41.37 -14.39
CA GLU A 107 -1.19 42.49 -15.32
C GLU A 107 0.25 42.97 -15.60
N THR A 108 1.14 42.81 -14.63
CA THR A 108 2.54 43.25 -14.69
C THR A 108 3.50 42.13 -14.24
N PRO A 109 3.75 41.13 -15.10
CA PRO A 109 4.68 40.06 -14.79
C PRO A 109 6.13 40.56 -14.79
N VAL A 110 6.90 40.16 -13.77
CA VAL A 110 8.32 40.49 -13.60
C VAL A 110 9.12 39.20 -13.51
N VAL A 111 10.22 39.12 -14.27
CA VAL A 111 11.12 37.96 -14.22
C VAL A 111 12.29 38.27 -13.29
N TYR A 112 12.49 37.41 -12.30
CA TYR A 112 13.56 37.50 -11.30
C TYR A 112 14.70 36.54 -11.62
N LYS A 113 15.92 36.90 -11.20
CA LYS A 113 17.13 36.12 -11.52
C LYS A 113 17.44 35.02 -10.51
N SER A 114 16.93 35.14 -9.29
CA SER A 114 17.11 34.16 -8.21
C SER A 114 15.83 33.95 -7.41
N TRP A 115 15.75 32.83 -6.69
CA TRP A 115 14.63 32.55 -5.81
C TRP A 115 14.49 33.59 -4.69
N SER A 116 15.60 34.10 -4.16
CA SER A 116 15.61 35.12 -3.10
C SER A 116 15.06 36.46 -3.59
N GLU A 117 15.42 36.88 -4.79
CA GLU A 117 14.87 38.10 -5.41
C GLU A 117 13.38 37.95 -5.69
N TYR A 118 12.96 36.80 -6.22
CA TYR A 118 11.56 36.49 -6.47
C TYR A 118 10.71 36.54 -5.20
N LEU A 119 11.11 35.80 -4.16
CA LEU A 119 10.35 35.74 -2.92
C LEU A 119 10.28 37.12 -2.25
N SER A 120 11.38 37.86 -2.25
CA SER A 120 11.42 39.23 -1.72
C SER A 120 10.50 40.16 -2.52
N GLY A 121 10.51 40.07 -3.85
CA GLY A 121 9.62 40.82 -4.73
C GLY A 121 8.14 40.53 -4.47
N GLN A 122 7.80 39.26 -4.25
CA GLN A 122 6.44 38.85 -3.89
C GLN A 122 6.01 39.39 -2.53
N HIS A 123 6.89 39.36 -1.52
CA HIS A 123 6.59 39.92 -0.19
C HIS A 123 6.42 41.44 -0.20
N LEU A 124 6.93 42.14 -1.22
CA LEU A 124 6.66 43.57 -1.40
C LEU A 124 5.26 43.84 -1.93
N LEU A 125 4.67 42.90 -2.67
CA LEU A 125 3.36 43.07 -3.34
C LEU A 125 2.20 42.45 -2.56
N TYR A 126 2.43 41.35 -1.84
CA TYR A 126 1.40 40.58 -1.16
C TYR A 126 1.67 40.49 0.35
N TRP A 127 0.63 40.40 1.16
CA TRP A 127 0.74 40.17 2.60
C TRP A 127 1.15 38.75 2.94
N TYR A 128 0.59 37.77 2.22
CA TYR A 128 0.85 36.35 2.43
C TYR A 128 1.53 35.78 1.19
N VAL A 129 2.71 35.21 1.36
CA VAL A 129 3.49 34.61 0.27
C VAL A 129 3.94 33.23 0.67
N CYS A 130 3.67 32.24 -0.17
CA CYS A 130 4.04 30.86 0.08
C CYS A 130 5.58 30.69 0.03
N PRO A 131 6.25 30.21 1.09
CA PRO A 131 7.71 30.05 1.12
C PRO A 131 8.23 28.90 0.24
N LYS A 132 7.32 28.07 -0.29
CA LYS A 132 7.62 26.90 -1.13
C LYS A 132 7.58 27.22 -2.62
N CYS A 133 6.63 28.04 -3.08
CA CYS A 133 6.43 28.35 -4.51
C CYS A 133 6.30 29.86 -4.83
N GLY A 134 6.19 30.73 -3.81
CA GLY A 134 6.07 32.18 -3.94
C GLY A 134 4.73 32.69 -4.44
N ALA A 135 3.69 31.84 -4.44
CA ALA A 135 2.31 32.28 -4.65
C ALA A 135 1.92 33.34 -3.60
N GLY A 136 1.48 34.50 -4.08
CA GLY A 136 1.06 35.63 -3.26
C GLY A 136 -0.46 35.72 -3.11
N TYR A 137 -0.91 36.11 -1.92
CA TYR A 137 -2.31 36.29 -1.53
C TYR A 137 -2.44 37.61 -0.73
N GLY A 138 -3.57 38.30 -0.89
CA GLY A 138 -3.80 39.61 -0.30
C GLY A 138 -2.87 40.68 -0.88
N LEU A 139 -3.21 41.24 -2.04
CA LEU A 139 -2.48 42.36 -2.65
C LEU A 139 -2.48 43.57 -1.70
N LYS A 140 -1.28 44.09 -1.41
CA LYS A 140 -1.11 45.26 -0.53
C LYS A 140 -1.71 46.54 -1.10
N GLU A 141 -1.81 46.63 -2.42
CA GLU A 141 -2.50 47.73 -3.10
C GLU A 141 -4.02 47.70 -2.85
N THR A 142 -4.60 46.51 -2.75
CA THR A 142 -6.03 46.30 -2.47
C THR A 142 -6.33 46.37 -0.97
N TYR A 143 -5.44 45.83 -0.15
CA TYR A 143 -5.57 45.74 1.31
C TYR A 143 -4.40 46.50 1.95
N PRO A 144 -4.59 47.76 2.38
CA PRO A 144 -3.50 48.59 2.93
C PRO A 144 -2.92 48.06 4.25
N HIS A 145 -3.70 47.27 5.00
CA HIS A 145 -3.28 46.60 6.22
C HIS A 145 -3.50 45.09 6.12
N ILE A 146 -2.74 44.31 6.90
CA ILE A 146 -2.84 42.85 6.87
C ILE A 146 -4.18 42.36 7.43
N GLU A 147 -4.76 43.11 8.37
CA GLU A 147 -6.06 42.84 8.98
C GLU A 147 -7.22 43.03 7.99
N ASP A 148 -6.99 43.76 6.89
CA ASP A 148 -7.99 44.00 5.85
C ASP A 148 -8.12 42.81 4.87
N VAL A 149 -7.20 41.84 4.93
CA VAL A 149 -7.22 40.66 4.06
C VAL A 149 -8.39 39.74 4.46
N PRO A 150 -9.31 39.40 3.54
CA PRO A 150 -10.45 38.55 3.84
C PRO A 150 -10.00 37.18 4.36
N GLN A 151 -10.68 36.68 5.39
CA GLN A 151 -10.36 35.37 5.97
C GLN A 151 -10.36 34.24 4.93
N ALA A 152 -11.22 34.32 3.90
CA ALA A 152 -11.23 33.36 2.80
C ALA A 152 -9.89 33.30 2.03
N GLU A 153 -9.20 34.43 1.83
CA GLU A 153 -7.87 34.44 1.21
C GLU A 153 -6.80 33.85 2.13
N VAL A 154 -6.92 34.11 3.43
CA VAL A 154 -6.03 33.53 4.45
C VAL A 154 -6.18 32.01 4.50
N ASP A 155 -7.40 31.50 4.43
CA ASP A 155 -7.70 30.07 4.44
C ASP A 155 -7.14 29.38 3.17
N ILE A 156 -7.31 30.01 2.00
CA ILE A 156 -6.71 29.54 0.73
C ILE A 156 -5.18 29.51 0.83
N PHE A 157 -4.57 30.55 1.41
CA PHE A 157 -3.12 30.58 1.64
C PHE A 157 -2.68 29.40 2.52
N ASN A 158 -3.37 29.15 3.63
CA ASN A 158 -3.04 28.06 4.54
C ASN A 158 -3.17 26.68 3.87
N GLU A 159 -4.28 26.42 3.18
CA GLU A 159 -4.51 25.18 2.43
C GLU A 159 -3.43 24.99 1.34
N HIS A 160 -3.08 26.07 0.65
CA HIS A 160 -2.04 26.05 -0.36
C HIS A 160 -0.68 25.71 0.26
N VAL A 161 -0.29 26.35 1.37
CA VAL A 161 1.00 26.09 2.03
C VAL A 161 1.11 24.64 2.49
N GLU A 162 0.02 24.06 2.99
CA GLU A 162 -0.04 22.65 3.39
C GLU A 162 0.21 21.71 2.22
N ASN A 163 -0.52 21.90 1.10
CA ASN A 163 -0.49 21.01 -0.06
C ASN A 163 0.60 21.33 -1.10
N CYS A 164 1.28 22.47 -0.98
CA CYS A 164 2.26 22.90 -1.97
C CYS A 164 3.52 22.00 -1.92
N LEU A 165 3.84 21.42 -3.08
CA LEU A 165 5.03 20.60 -3.33
C LEU A 165 6.30 21.44 -3.48
N GLY A 166 6.15 22.76 -3.61
CA GLY A 166 7.22 23.72 -3.82
C GLY A 166 7.77 23.72 -5.24
N ILE A 167 8.62 24.71 -5.51
CA ILE A 167 9.40 24.75 -6.74
C ILE A 167 10.91 24.59 -6.43
N PRO A 168 11.68 23.99 -7.34
CA PRO A 168 13.14 23.94 -7.29
C PRO A 168 13.74 25.34 -7.16
N LYS A 169 14.66 25.47 -6.19
CA LYS A 169 15.33 26.72 -5.84
C LYS A 169 16.74 26.68 -6.41
N ASP A 170 17.10 27.68 -7.19
CA ASP A 170 18.47 27.95 -7.65
C ASP A 170 19.21 26.72 -8.23
N GLY A 171 18.50 25.87 -8.99
CA GLY A 171 19.08 24.68 -9.62
C GLY A 171 19.27 23.46 -8.71
N GLU A 172 18.80 23.50 -7.45
CA GLU A 172 18.75 22.33 -6.60
C GLU A 172 17.70 21.34 -7.14
N ILE A 173 18.19 20.22 -7.66
CA ILE A 173 17.44 19.02 -8.00
C ILE A 173 16.63 18.61 -6.74
N PRO A 174 15.29 18.76 -6.72
CA PRO A 174 14.51 18.43 -5.53
C PRO A 174 14.70 16.98 -5.13
N GLY A 175 14.62 16.68 -3.84
CA GLY A 175 14.68 15.31 -3.31
C GLY A 175 13.69 14.32 -3.95
N LEU A 176 12.67 14.81 -4.66
CA LEU A 176 11.79 14.02 -5.53
C LEU A 176 12.56 13.23 -6.61
N ILE A 177 13.67 13.78 -7.13
CA ILE A 177 14.51 13.14 -8.14
C ILE A 177 15.35 12.03 -7.51
N VAL A 178 15.84 12.22 -6.28
CA VAL A 178 16.51 11.16 -5.51
C VAL A 178 15.53 10.03 -5.18
N LEU A 179 14.28 10.37 -4.85
CA LEU A 179 13.22 9.40 -4.57
C LEU A 179 12.79 8.64 -5.84
N ALA A 180 12.71 9.33 -6.99
CA ALA A 180 12.44 8.74 -8.30
C ALA A 180 13.57 7.82 -8.78
N LEU A 181 14.84 8.22 -8.61
CA LEU A 181 16.01 7.39 -8.90
C LEU A 181 16.07 6.18 -7.96
N GLY A 182 15.79 6.38 -6.67
CA GLY A 182 15.72 5.31 -5.68
C GLY A 182 14.64 4.28 -6.02
N ALA A 183 13.44 4.72 -6.41
CA ALA A 183 12.36 3.85 -6.86
C ALA A 183 12.72 3.07 -8.14
N GLY A 184 13.40 3.72 -9.10
CA GLY A 184 13.92 3.07 -10.31
C GLY A 184 14.91 1.94 -10.01
N VAL A 185 15.83 2.15 -9.06
CA VAL A 185 16.79 1.11 -8.62
C VAL A 185 16.07 -0.07 -7.96
N VAL A 186 15.05 0.18 -7.14
CA VAL A 186 14.26 -0.89 -6.49
C VAL A 186 13.49 -1.72 -7.52
N ILE A 187 12.90 -1.09 -8.52
CA ILE A 187 12.17 -1.78 -9.61
C ILE A 187 13.13 -2.63 -10.46
N VAL A 188 14.29 -2.08 -10.84
CA VAL A 188 15.31 -2.83 -11.60
C VAL A 188 15.87 -3.99 -10.76
N GLY A 189 16.09 -3.77 -9.45
CA GLY A 189 16.51 -4.81 -8.52
C GLY A 189 15.49 -5.95 -8.40
N LEU A 190 14.21 -5.62 -8.24
CA LEU A 190 13.13 -6.62 -8.20
C LEU A 190 12.97 -7.38 -9.51
N TRP A 191 13.11 -6.70 -10.66
CA TRP A 191 13.10 -7.34 -11.98
C TRP A 191 14.28 -8.29 -12.18
N ALA A 192 15.48 -7.88 -11.77
CA ALA A 192 16.69 -8.72 -11.84
C ALA A 192 16.56 -9.97 -10.95
N VAL A 193 16.04 -9.82 -9.73
CA VAL A 193 15.76 -10.96 -8.83
C VAL A 193 14.72 -11.88 -9.47
N ALA A 194 13.61 -11.36 -9.99
CA ALA A 194 12.60 -12.18 -10.67
C ALA A 194 13.16 -12.95 -11.89
N LYS A 195 14.10 -12.36 -12.64
CA LYS A 195 14.79 -13.00 -13.78
C LYS A 195 15.81 -14.07 -13.38
N ILE A 196 16.35 -14.02 -12.16
CA ILE A 196 17.34 -14.98 -11.66
C ILE A 196 16.66 -16.20 -11.04
N PHE A 197 15.47 -16.02 -10.47
CA PHE A 197 14.72 -17.07 -9.78
C PHE A 197 13.54 -17.66 -10.57
N ALA A 198 13.28 -17.16 -11.79
CA ALA A 198 12.36 -17.74 -12.76
C ALA A 198 13.14 -18.43 -13.89
#